data_AF-A0A0J6XCA2-F1
#
_entry.id   AF-A0A0J6XCA2-F1
#
_cell.length_a   1.000
_cell.length_b   1.000
_cell.length_c   1.000
_cell.angle_alpha   90.00
_cell.angle_beta   90.00
_cell.angle_gamma   90.00
#
_symmetry.space_group_name_H-M   'P 1'
#
loop_
_entity.id
_entity.type
_entity.pdbx_description
1 polymer ?
#
loop_
_entity_poly.entity_id
_entity_poly.type
_entity_poly.pdbx_seq_one_letter_code
_entity_poly.pdbx_strand_id
1 'polypeptide(L)'
;MFPCIAAVASPLHDFGDEFMSDEATAETGLRAGFAPGRGFYCRGRFGVLGEAPVAVVQAVQGFLGPGLVTGGWLAGQHVMPALEAAACYAQAVRAWGRAHIPADVDVEHFNHLARQLIEAADTTALPLFAGWRAQPCPDGDPVGAAMQRVHVLREHRGACHLAAVRGVGLSAEAAMVINLGVEQAAHYGWPRPQPAEAADIPRLQRAERITDEMQAPLYAQLTHRQRTEFARLVEALTAP
;
A
#
# COMPACT_ATOMS: atom_id res chain seq x y z
N MET A 1 -16.81 -9.05 -13.40
CA MET A 1 -15.65 -8.69 -12.55
C MET A 1 -14.78 -9.93 -12.38
N PHE A 2 -13.45 -9.82 -12.41
CA PHE A 2 -12.56 -10.98 -12.37
C PHE A 2 -12.48 -11.57 -10.96
N PRO A 3 -12.75 -12.88 -10.74
CA PRO A 3 -12.66 -13.50 -9.41
C PRO A 3 -11.30 -13.34 -8.73
N CYS A 4 -10.22 -13.21 -9.52
CA CYS A 4 -8.87 -13.02 -8.97
C CYS A 4 -8.73 -11.72 -8.17
N ILE A 5 -9.49 -10.66 -8.48
CA ILE A 5 -9.38 -9.37 -7.78
C ILE A 5 -9.71 -9.56 -6.30
N ALA A 6 -10.85 -10.20 -6.02
CA ALA A 6 -11.25 -10.52 -4.66
C ALA A 6 -10.26 -11.49 -3.99
N ALA A 7 -9.77 -12.48 -4.73
CA ALA A 7 -8.85 -13.50 -4.20
C ALA A 7 -7.51 -12.93 -3.73
N VAL A 8 -6.99 -11.88 -4.37
CA VAL A 8 -5.68 -11.29 -4.03
C VAL A 8 -5.78 -10.03 -3.18
N ALA A 9 -6.98 -9.45 -3.03
CA ALA A 9 -7.19 -8.17 -2.36
C ALA A 9 -6.71 -8.17 -0.90
N SER A 10 -7.25 -9.06 -0.07
CA SER A 10 -6.86 -9.17 1.35
C SER A 10 -5.42 -9.69 1.50
N PRO A 11 -5.01 -10.79 0.84
CA PRO A 11 -3.63 -11.29 0.95
C PRO A 11 -2.55 -10.24 0.68
N LEU A 12 -2.68 -9.45 -0.39
CA LEU A 12 -1.71 -8.39 -0.70
C LEU A 12 -1.78 -7.20 0.27
N HIS A 13 -2.97 -6.91 0.79
CA HIS A 13 -3.15 -5.85 1.77
C HIS A 13 -2.52 -6.23 3.11
N ASP A 14 -2.90 -7.38 3.64
CA ASP A 14 -2.55 -7.86 4.96
C ASP A 14 -1.03 -8.13 5.06
N PHE A 15 -0.44 -8.81 4.08
CA PHE A 15 1.01 -9.06 4.04
C PHE A 15 1.83 -7.76 3.92
N GLY A 16 1.30 -6.77 3.21
CA GLY A 16 1.91 -5.44 3.17
C GLY A 16 1.78 -4.69 4.50
N ASP A 17 0.67 -4.89 5.23
CA ASP A 17 0.43 -4.27 6.53
C ASP A 17 1.27 -4.90 7.64
N GLU A 18 1.55 -6.21 7.56
CA GLU A 18 2.54 -6.91 8.38
C GLU A 18 3.91 -6.25 8.26
N PHE A 19 4.44 -6.12 7.03
CA PHE A 19 5.68 -5.39 6.78
C PHE A 19 5.69 -3.98 7.41
N MET A 20 4.59 -3.22 7.26
CA MET A 20 4.51 -1.84 7.76
C MET A 20 4.46 -1.75 9.29
N SER A 21 4.09 -2.82 9.96
CA SER A 21 3.91 -2.92 11.40
C SER A 21 5.05 -3.69 12.09
N ASP A 22 5.92 -4.34 11.31
CA ASP A 22 7.01 -5.17 11.78
C ASP A 22 8.14 -4.39 12.46
N GLU A 23 8.69 -4.95 13.54
CA GLU A 23 9.79 -4.37 14.29
C GLU A 23 11.07 -4.25 13.45
N ALA A 24 11.38 -5.20 12.57
CA ALA A 24 12.54 -5.16 11.68
C ALA A 24 12.47 -4.00 10.67
N THR A 25 11.25 -3.62 10.25
CA THR A 25 11.03 -2.42 9.45
C THR A 25 11.33 -1.16 10.26
N ALA A 26 10.87 -1.11 11.51
CA ALA A 26 11.19 -0.01 12.43
C ALA A 26 12.70 0.09 12.70
N GLU A 27 13.38 -1.03 12.92
CA GLU A 27 14.84 -1.10 13.12
C GLU A 27 15.63 -0.57 11.92
N THR A 28 15.12 -0.80 10.70
CA THR A 28 15.72 -0.23 9.49
C THR A 28 15.64 1.30 9.51
N GLY A 29 14.49 1.85 9.92
CA GLY A 29 14.33 3.28 10.14
C GLY A 29 15.25 3.83 11.24
N LEU A 30 15.38 3.13 12.37
CA LEU A 30 16.26 3.53 13.45
C LEU A 30 17.73 3.58 13.00
N ARG A 31 18.20 2.56 12.28
CA ARG A 31 19.57 2.54 11.71
C ARG A 31 19.80 3.66 10.70
N ALA A 32 18.75 4.08 10.00
CA ALA A 32 18.78 5.20 9.08
C ALA A 32 18.70 6.59 9.77
N GLY A 33 18.61 6.64 11.11
CA GLY A 33 18.61 7.87 11.90
C GLY A 33 17.22 8.44 12.22
N PHE A 34 16.15 7.71 11.91
CA PHE A 34 14.80 8.11 12.33
C PHE A 34 14.60 7.83 13.82
N ALA A 35 13.87 8.72 14.51
CA ALA A 35 13.41 8.44 15.86
C ALA A 35 12.29 7.37 15.85
N PRO A 36 12.06 6.66 16.98
CA PRO A 36 10.92 5.76 17.13
C PRO A 36 9.59 6.44 16.76
N GLY A 37 8.70 5.69 16.11
CA GLY A 37 7.39 6.17 15.68
C GLY A 37 7.20 6.16 14.17
N ARG A 38 6.34 7.05 13.65
CA ARG A 38 5.88 7.03 12.25
C ARG A 38 6.77 7.81 11.27
N GLY A 39 7.92 8.33 11.71
CA GLY A 39 8.81 9.15 10.88
C GLY A 39 9.31 8.40 9.64
N PHE A 40 9.90 7.21 9.84
CA PHE A 40 10.39 6.38 8.74
C PHE A 40 9.27 5.91 7.84
N TYR A 41 8.13 5.50 8.41
CA TYR A 41 6.94 5.13 7.67
C TYR A 41 6.45 6.26 6.76
N CYS A 42 6.22 7.46 7.31
CA CYS A 42 5.67 8.57 6.54
C CYS A 42 6.67 9.09 5.49
N ARG A 43 7.91 9.34 5.90
CA ARG A 43 8.93 9.89 4.99
C ARG A 43 9.36 8.88 3.93
N GLY A 44 9.45 7.61 4.30
CA GLY A 44 9.78 6.50 3.41
C GLY A 44 8.65 6.19 2.44
N ARG A 45 7.46 5.87 2.95
CA ARG A 45 6.30 5.48 2.12
C ARG A 45 5.88 6.59 1.15
N PHE A 46 5.82 7.84 1.61
CA PHE A 46 5.36 8.96 0.79
C PHE A 46 6.51 9.72 0.10
N GLY A 47 7.76 9.32 0.36
CA GLY A 47 8.94 9.95 -0.21
C GLY A 47 9.01 9.89 -1.74
N VAL A 48 8.31 8.91 -2.35
CA VAL A 48 8.15 8.79 -3.81
C VAL A 48 7.44 9.98 -4.46
N LEU A 49 6.77 10.83 -3.66
CA LEU A 49 6.16 12.09 -4.12
C LEU A 49 7.17 13.23 -4.24
N GLY A 50 8.43 13.01 -3.85
CA GLY A 50 9.45 14.05 -3.73
C GLY A 50 9.22 14.97 -2.52
N GLU A 51 9.83 16.15 -2.53
CA GLU A 51 9.66 17.18 -1.49
C GLU A 51 8.33 17.92 -1.63
N ALA A 52 7.23 17.15 -1.55
CA ALA A 52 5.88 17.67 -1.64
C ALA A 52 5.49 18.42 -0.36
N PRO A 53 4.65 19.48 -0.46
CA PRO A 53 4.04 20.08 0.71
C PRO A 53 3.22 19.06 1.52
N VAL A 54 3.16 19.22 2.85
CA VAL A 54 2.40 18.34 3.77
C VAL A 54 0.97 18.07 3.28
N ALA A 55 0.28 19.11 2.79
CA ALA A 55 -1.09 18.99 2.30
C ALA A 55 -1.22 18.03 1.10
N VAL A 56 -0.20 17.96 0.23
CA VAL A 56 -0.18 17.00 -0.89
C VAL A 56 0.03 15.59 -0.37
N VAL A 57 0.95 15.39 0.57
CA VAL A 57 1.19 14.09 1.21
C VAL A 57 -0.07 13.58 1.90
N GLN A 58 -0.78 14.44 2.64
CA GLN A 58 -2.06 14.12 3.27
C GLN A 58 -3.14 13.73 2.26
N ALA A 59 -3.27 14.49 1.17
CA ALA A 59 -4.27 14.22 0.14
C ALA A 59 -4.06 12.87 -0.55
N VAL A 60 -2.79 12.47 -0.73
CA VAL A 60 -2.43 11.20 -1.37
C VAL A 60 -2.55 10.01 -0.41
N GLN A 61 -2.21 10.20 0.87
CA GLN A 61 -2.26 9.14 1.87
C GLN A 61 -3.72 8.80 2.26
N GLY A 62 -4.54 9.82 2.52
CA GLY A 62 -5.98 9.73 2.79
C GLY A 62 -6.40 9.13 4.13
N PHE A 63 -5.94 7.93 4.49
CA PHE A 63 -6.54 7.11 5.55
C PHE A 63 -6.00 7.34 6.98
N LEU A 64 -4.80 7.87 7.13
CA LEU A 64 -4.22 8.19 8.44
C LEU A 64 -4.65 9.60 8.81
N GLY A 65 -4.83 9.82 10.11
CA GLY A 65 -5.20 11.13 10.60
C GLY A 65 -4.15 12.18 10.24
N PRO A 66 -4.59 13.40 9.89
CA PRO A 66 -3.73 14.43 9.31
C PRO A 66 -2.57 14.84 10.23
N GLY A 67 -2.78 14.82 11.55
CA GLY A 67 -1.73 15.14 12.53
C GLY A 67 -0.61 14.10 12.57
N LEU A 68 -0.96 12.81 12.47
CA LEU A 68 0.01 11.71 12.44
C LEU A 68 0.86 11.76 11.17
N VAL A 69 0.24 12.01 10.02
CA VAL A 69 0.96 12.18 8.75
C VAL A 69 1.87 13.41 8.78
N THR A 70 1.37 14.55 9.28
CA THR A 70 2.16 15.79 9.40
C THR A 70 3.38 15.59 10.28
N GLY A 71 3.18 15.02 11.48
CA GLY A 71 4.25 14.77 12.43
C GLY A 71 5.31 13.84 11.86
N GLY A 72 4.89 12.71 11.26
CA GLY A 72 5.82 11.76 10.65
C GLY A 72 6.59 12.34 9.45
N TRP A 73 5.90 13.06 8.56
CA TRP A 73 6.52 13.66 7.38
C TRP A 73 7.57 14.72 7.74
N LEU A 74 7.23 15.65 8.64
CA LEU A 74 8.13 16.73 9.07
C LEU A 74 9.30 16.20 9.91
N ALA A 75 9.06 15.22 10.79
CA ALA A 75 10.14 14.61 11.56
C ALA A 75 11.17 13.93 10.65
N GLY A 76 10.71 13.21 9.62
CA GLY A 76 11.59 12.55 8.67
C GLY A 76 12.36 13.49 7.73
N GLN A 77 11.85 14.71 7.52
CA GLN A 77 12.53 15.73 6.70
C GLN A 77 13.93 16.06 7.24
N HIS A 78 14.12 16.02 8.56
CA HIS A 78 15.40 16.35 9.20
C HIS A 78 16.42 15.20 9.15
N VAL A 79 15.98 14.01 8.74
CA VAL A 79 16.83 12.81 8.67
C VAL A 79 17.43 12.67 7.28
N MET A 80 16.60 12.69 6.24
CA MET A 80 17.05 12.56 4.84
C MET A 80 16.04 13.10 3.81
N PRO A 81 16.50 13.40 2.57
CA PRO A 81 15.63 13.76 1.46
C PRO A 81 14.56 12.71 1.15
N ALA A 82 13.41 13.14 0.63
CA ALA A 82 12.23 12.31 0.40
C ALA A 82 12.53 11.09 -0.50
N LEU A 83 13.25 11.30 -1.60
CA LEU A 83 13.59 10.23 -2.53
C LEU A 83 14.60 9.24 -1.93
N GLU A 84 15.52 9.70 -1.09
CA GLU A 84 16.45 8.83 -0.36
C GLU A 84 15.71 8.00 0.69
N ALA A 85 14.77 8.60 1.40
CA ALA A 85 13.90 7.88 2.34
C ALA A 85 13.05 6.82 1.64
N ALA A 86 12.49 7.12 0.46
CA ALA A 86 11.75 6.15 -0.33
C ALA A 86 12.63 4.98 -0.78
N ALA A 87 13.86 5.26 -1.23
CA ALA A 87 14.82 4.21 -1.58
C ALA A 87 15.21 3.35 -0.36
N CYS A 88 15.40 3.97 0.81
CA CYS A 88 15.66 3.28 2.07
C CYS A 88 14.46 2.41 2.49
N TYR A 89 13.23 2.93 2.36
CA TYR A 89 12.01 2.17 2.61
C TYR A 89 11.85 0.99 1.64
N ALA A 90 12.17 1.17 0.36
CA ALA A 90 12.19 0.09 -0.60
C ALA A 90 13.22 -1.00 -0.25
N GLN A 91 14.39 -0.63 0.30
CA GLN A 91 15.34 -1.60 0.83
C GLN A 91 14.76 -2.38 2.02
N ALA A 92 14.04 -1.72 2.91
CA ALA A 92 13.34 -2.36 4.03
C ALA A 92 12.28 -3.36 3.53
N VAL A 93 11.45 -2.96 2.56
CA VAL A 93 10.45 -3.83 1.90
C VAL A 93 11.12 -5.12 1.39
N ARG A 94 12.22 -4.98 0.63
CA ARG A 94 12.93 -6.14 0.06
C ARG A 94 13.57 -7.01 1.14
N ALA A 95 14.17 -6.39 2.17
CA ALA A 95 14.79 -7.12 3.27
C ALA A 95 13.77 -7.93 4.07
N TRP A 96 12.62 -7.33 4.36
CA TRP A 96 11.51 -8.00 5.03
C TRP A 96 10.99 -9.16 4.17
N GLY A 97 10.81 -8.96 2.87
CA GLY A 97 10.43 -10.01 1.93
C GLY A 97 11.34 -11.24 1.95
N ARG A 98 12.67 -11.04 1.97
CA ARG A 98 13.63 -12.15 2.04
C ARG A 98 13.54 -12.96 3.34
N ALA A 99 13.03 -12.37 4.41
CA ALA A 99 12.88 -13.04 5.69
C ALA A 99 11.53 -13.77 5.84
N HIS A 100 10.50 -13.33 5.11
CA HIS A 100 9.11 -13.77 5.34
C HIS A 100 8.48 -14.52 4.16
N ILE A 101 8.98 -14.36 2.93
CA ILE A 101 8.46 -15.11 1.79
C ILE A 101 8.97 -16.57 1.85
N PRO A 102 8.09 -17.58 1.82
CA PRO A 102 8.51 -18.98 1.88
C PRO A 102 9.41 -19.38 0.70
N ALA A 103 10.44 -20.17 0.98
CA ALA A 103 11.47 -20.53 0.02
C ALA A 103 11.00 -21.47 -1.12
N ASP A 104 9.86 -22.14 -0.94
CA ASP A 104 9.25 -23.06 -1.90
C ASP A 104 8.28 -22.37 -2.89
N VAL A 105 8.03 -21.07 -2.70
CA VAL A 105 7.19 -20.28 -3.61
C VAL A 105 7.95 -19.97 -4.89
N ASP A 106 7.27 -20.15 -6.04
CA ASP A 106 7.77 -19.74 -7.35
C ASP A 106 7.70 -18.21 -7.51
N VAL A 107 8.61 -17.51 -6.84
CA VAL A 107 8.69 -16.05 -6.84
C VAL A 107 9.02 -15.47 -8.22
N GLU A 108 9.69 -16.23 -9.08
CA GLU A 108 10.02 -15.81 -10.44
C GLU A 108 8.77 -15.75 -11.31
N HIS A 109 7.89 -16.77 -11.24
CA HIS A 109 6.62 -16.74 -11.94
C HIS A 109 5.71 -15.64 -11.38
N PHE A 110 5.69 -15.44 -10.06
CA PHE A 110 4.97 -14.31 -9.45
C PHE A 110 5.48 -12.97 -10.01
N ASN A 111 6.80 -12.78 -10.01
CA ASN A 111 7.45 -11.57 -10.49
C ASN A 111 7.12 -11.29 -11.96
N HIS A 112 7.11 -12.32 -12.80
CA HIS A 112 6.75 -12.20 -14.21
C HIS A 112 5.33 -11.65 -14.38
N LEU A 113 4.35 -12.25 -13.72
CA LEU A 113 2.93 -11.84 -13.80
C LEU A 113 2.69 -10.48 -13.16
N ALA A 114 3.25 -10.23 -11.96
CA ALA A 114 3.12 -8.96 -11.27
C ALA A 114 3.77 -7.81 -12.06
N ARG A 115 4.91 -8.04 -12.70
CA ARG A 115 5.55 -7.04 -13.59
C ARG A 115 4.63 -6.71 -14.76
N GLN A 116 4.05 -7.71 -15.42
CA GLN A 116 3.11 -7.50 -16.53
C GLN A 116 1.93 -6.62 -16.11
N LEU A 117 1.36 -6.84 -14.92
CA LEU A 117 0.32 -5.99 -14.35
C LEU A 117 0.82 -4.55 -14.14
N ILE A 118 1.91 -4.38 -13.38
CA ILE A 118 2.41 -3.07 -12.92
C ILE A 118 2.86 -2.19 -14.10
N GLU A 119 3.55 -2.75 -15.09
CA GLU A 119 4.07 -2.00 -16.25
C GLU A 119 2.95 -1.50 -17.17
N ALA A 120 1.87 -2.27 -17.29
CA ALA A 120 0.72 -1.93 -18.13
C ALA A 120 -0.33 -1.04 -17.43
N ALA A 121 -0.20 -0.82 -16.13
CA ALA A 121 -1.15 -0.04 -15.34
C ALA A 121 -1.22 1.43 -15.79
N ASP A 122 -2.44 1.98 -15.89
CA ASP A 122 -2.64 3.43 -15.98
C ASP A 122 -2.39 4.06 -14.60
N THR A 123 -1.55 5.09 -14.54
CA THR A 123 -1.20 5.81 -13.32
C THR A 123 -2.03 7.06 -13.09
N THR A 124 -2.90 7.42 -14.04
CA THR A 124 -3.74 8.61 -13.97
C THR A 124 -4.54 8.64 -12.66
N ALA A 125 -4.44 9.74 -11.93
CA ALA A 125 -5.05 9.94 -10.60
C ALA A 125 -4.54 9.00 -9.49
N LEU A 126 -3.47 8.24 -9.69
CA LEU A 126 -2.88 7.32 -8.71
C LEU A 126 -1.41 7.69 -8.38
N PRO A 127 -1.13 8.90 -7.85
CA PRO A 127 0.24 9.42 -7.72
C PRO A 127 1.15 8.61 -6.78
N LEU A 128 0.63 8.04 -5.69
CA LEU A 128 1.43 7.19 -4.80
C LEU A 128 1.89 5.91 -5.51
N PHE A 129 0.94 5.24 -6.17
CA PHE A 129 1.23 4.08 -7.02
C PHE A 129 2.21 4.44 -8.12
N ALA A 130 2.04 5.58 -8.80
CA ALA A 130 2.94 6.04 -9.85
C ALA A 130 4.39 6.21 -9.34
N GLY A 131 4.55 6.83 -8.16
CA GLY A 131 5.85 6.99 -7.52
C GLY A 131 6.48 5.66 -7.12
N TRP A 132 5.71 4.73 -6.56
CA TRP A 132 6.18 3.40 -6.18
C TRP A 132 6.51 2.51 -7.38
N ARG A 133 5.72 2.59 -8.45
CA ARG A 133 6.00 1.93 -9.73
C ARG A 133 7.33 2.42 -10.34
N ALA A 134 7.69 3.69 -10.14
CA ALA A 134 8.92 4.26 -10.65
C ALA A 134 10.17 3.91 -9.82
N GLN A 135 10.00 3.31 -8.62
CA GLN A 135 11.14 2.89 -7.80
C GLN A 135 11.92 1.76 -8.49
N PRO A 136 13.26 1.82 -8.53
CA PRO A 136 14.07 0.74 -9.07
C PRO A 136 13.81 -0.58 -8.35
N CYS A 137 13.77 -1.67 -9.13
CA CYS A 137 13.62 -3.04 -8.62
C CYS A 137 14.84 -3.85 -9.10
N PRO A 138 15.69 -4.40 -8.20
CA PRO A 138 16.91 -5.09 -8.60
C PRO A 138 16.63 -6.41 -9.34
N ASP A 139 17.36 -6.68 -10.42
CA ASP A 139 17.24 -7.93 -11.20
C ASP A 139 17.86 -9.16 -10.51
N GLY A 140 18.76 -8.95 -9.55
CA GLY A 140 19.51 -10.02 -8.86
C GLY A 140 18.93 -10.46 -7.51
N ASP A 141 17.70 -10.07 -7.18
CA ASP A 141 17.04 -10.38 -5.91
C ASP A 141 15.55 -10.73 -6.14
N PRO A 142 15.23 -11.94 -6.64
CA PRO A 142 13.86 -12.27 -7.02
C PRO A 142 12.89 -12.26 -5.83
N VAL A 143 13.32 -12.67 -4.65
CA VAL A 143 12.48 -12.67 -3.44
C VAL A 143 12.20 -11.23 -2.96
N GLY A 144 13.22 -10.39 -2.88
CA GLY A 144 13.03 -8.98 -2.56
C GLY A 144 12.17 -8.27 -3.60
N ALA A 145 12.40 -8.55 -4.88
CA ALA A 145 11.62 -8.01 -5.98
C ALA A 145 10.13 -8.42 -5.91
N ALA A 146 9.84 -9.64 -5.44
CA ALA A 146 8.47 -10.09 -5.20
C ALA A 146 7.79 -9.26 -4.10
N MET A 147 8.45 -9.04 -2.96
CA MET A 147 7.88 -8.21 -1.90
C MET A 147 7.71 -6.75 -2.31
N GLN A 148 8.63 -6.20 -3.11
CA GLN A 148 8.46 -4.85 -3.66
C GLN A 148 7.25 -4.77 -4.61
N ARG A 149 6.99 -5.80 -5.41
CA ARG A 149 5.79 -5.87 -6.26
C ARG A 149 4.51 -6.02 -5.47
N VAL A 150 4.50 -6.78 -4.37
CA VAL A 150 3.38 -6.80 -3.41
C VAL A 150 3.09 -5.40 -2.91
N HIS A 151 4.12 -4.68 -2.45
CA HIS A 151 3.97 -3.29 -1.99
C HIS A 151 3.38 -2.38 -3.07
N VAL A 152 3.90 -2.44 -4.30
CA VAL A 152 3.40 -1.64 -5.43
C VAL A 152 1.93 -1.96 -5.78
N LEU A 153 1.54 -3.23 -5.80
CA LEU A 153 0.14 -3.64 -6.06
C LEU A 153 -0.80 -3.19 -4.94
N ARG A 154 -0.32 -3.22 -3.68
CA ARG A 154 -1.05 -2.67 -2.54
C ARG A 154 -1.27 -1.16 -2.71
N GLU A 155 -0.25 -0.41 -3.12
CA GLU A 155 -0.40 1.03 -3.39
C GLU A 155 -1.38 1.32 -4.54
N HIS A 156 -1.43 0.47 -5.57
CA HIS A 156 -2.46 0.56 -6.61
C HIS A 156 -3.87 0.40 -6.02
N ARG A 157 -4.12 -0.68 -5.27
CA ARG A 157 -5.45 -0.92 -4.67
C ARG A 157 -5.83 0.21 -3.71
N GLY A 158 -4.90 0.64 -2.85
CA GLY A 158 -5.12 1.72 -1.89
C GLY A 158 -5.51 3.04 -2.57
N ALA A 159 -4.83 3.39 -3.67
CA ALA A 159 -5.15 4.60 -4.44
C ALA A 159 -6.54 4.49 -5.12
N CYS A 160 -6.87 3.35 -5.73
CA CYS A 160 -8.21 3.09 -6.27
C CYS A 160 -9.29 3.19 -5.17
N HIS A 161 -9.02 2.61 -4.00
CA HIS A 161 -9.97 2.60 -2.90
C HIS A 161 -10.23 4.00 -2.34
N LEU A 162 -9.17 4.79 -2.14
CA LEU A 162 -9.29 6.18 -1.71
C LEU A 162 -10.13 7.01 -2.70
N ALA A 163 -9.86 6.87 -4.01
CA ALA A 163 -10.63 7.54 -5.04
C ALA A 163 -12.11 7.11 -5.04
N ALA A 164 -12.39 5.81 -4.90
CA ALA A 164 -13.75 5.27 -4.82
C ALA A 164 -14.51 5.79 -3.59
N VAL A 165 -13.86 5.82 -2.41
CA VAL A 165 -14.41 6.38 -1.16
C VAL A 165 -14.80 7.85 -1.35
N ARG A 166 -13.94 8.65 -1.97
CA ARG A 166 -14.26 10.05 -2.29
C ARG A 166 -15.37 10.16 -3.33
N GLY A 167 -15.38 9.29 -4.34
CA GLY A 167 -16.39 9.26 -5.40
C GLY A 167 -17.80 8.95 -4.92
N VAL A 168 -17.95 8.15 -3.85
CA VAL A 168 -19.26 7.91 -3.19
C VAL A 168 -19.60 8.98 -2.15
N GLY A 169 -18.74 10.00 -1.99
CA GLY A 169 -18.91 11.14 -1.09
C GLY A 169 -18.59 10.87 0.38
N LEU A 170 -17.86 9.79 0.69
CA LEU A 170 -17.37 9.52 2.05
C LEU A 170 -16.03 10.21 2.28
N SER A 171 -15.75 10.57 3.54
CA SER A 171 -14.38 10.89 3.97
C SER A 171 -13.61 9.59 4.23
N ALA A 172 -12.28 9.68 4.19
CA ALA A 172 -11.43 8.55 4.54
C ALA A 172 -11.57 8.16 6.02
N GLU A 173 -11.81 9.14 6.90
CA GLU A 173 -12.16 8.91 8.30
C GLU A 173 -13.44 8.08 8.44
N ALA A 174 -14.52 8.45 7.73
CA ALA A 174 -15.78 7.71 7.80
C ALA A 174 -15.60 6.28 7.28
N ALA A 175 -14.89 6.09 6.17
CA ALA A 175 -14.57 4.75 5.66
C ALA A 175 -13.77 3.91 6.69
N MET A 176 -12.79 4.53 7.36
CA MET A 176 -12.00 3.86 8.40
C MET A 176 -12.85 3.49 9.62
N VAL A 177 -13.72 4.39 10.09
CA VAL A 177 -14.62 4.13 11.22
C VAL A 177 -15.58 2.99 10.90
N ILE A 178 -16.13 2.92 9.69
CA ILE A 178 -17.04 1.83 9.30
C ILE A 178 -16.30 0.49 9.30
N ASN A 179 -15.08 0.44 8.77
CA ASN A 179 -14.31 -0.80 8.63
C ASN A 179 -13.69 -1.28 9.94
N LEU A 180 -13.13 -0.37 10.72
CA LEU A 180 -12.26 -0.70 11.86
C LEU A 180 -12.77 -0.19 13.20
N GLY A 181 -13.81 0.64 13.20
CA GLY A 181 -14.37 1.24 14.40
C GLY A 181 -13.68 2.53 14.84
N VAL A 182 -14.34 3.21 15.78
CA VAL A 182 -13.93 4.52 16.31
C VAL A 182 -12.57 4.46 17.01
N GLU A 183 -12.33 3.43 17.82
CA GLU A 183 -11.07 3.28 18.56
C GLU A 183 -9.87 3.13 17.62
N GLN A 184 -10.02 2.31 16.58
CA GLN A 184 -8.94 2.10 15.61
C GLN A 184 -8.71 3.34 14.75
N ALA A 185 -9.77 4.09 14.39
CA ALA A 185 -9.62 5.37 13.71
C ALA A 185 -8.86 6.39 14.58
N ALA A 186 -9.14 6.44 15.89
CA ALA A 186 -8.41 7.29 16.81
C ALA A 186 -6.94 6.87 16.93
N HIS A 187 -6.66 5.57 17.02
CA HIS A 187 -5.29 5.03 17.00
C HIS A 187 -4.53 5.42 15.72
N TYR A 188 -5.21 5.47 14.58
CA TYR A 188 -4.65 5.94 13.31
C TYR A 188 -4.57 7.48 13.17
N GLY A 189 -4.86 8.21 14.25
CA GLY A 189 -4.60 9.64 14.38
C GLY A 189 -5.77 10.55 14.03
N TRP A 190 -6.97 10.01 13.81
CA TRP A 190 -8.16 10.84 13.59
C TRP A 190 -8.59 11.54 14.90
N PRO A 191 -8.84 12.86 14.88
CA PRO A 191 -9.15 13.60 16.08
C PRO A 191 -10.62 13.45 16.47
N ARG A 192 -10.90 12.68 17.52
CA ARG A 192 -12.26 12.43 18.06
C ARG A 192 -13.23 11.89 16.98
N PRO A 193 -12.90 10.75 16.34
CA PRO A 193 -13.77 10.16 15.33
C PRO A 193 -15.14 9.85 15.93
N GLN A 194 -16.17 10.08 15.13
CA GLN A 194 -17.55 9.80 15.53
C GLN A 194 -17.99 8.46 14.94
N PRO A 195 -18.90 7.72 15.59
CA PRO A 195 -19.51 6.55 14.99
C PRO A 195 -20.11 6.88 13.62
N ALA A 196 -19.92 5.97 12.66
CA ALA A 196 -20.48 6.15 11.34
C ALA A 196 -22.01 6.03 11.36
N GLU A 197 -22.66 6.79 10.48
CA GLU A 197 -24.10 6.67 10.28
C GLU A 197 -24.43 5.35 9.57
N ALA A 198 -25.53 4.70 9.94
CA ALA A 198 -25.97 3.46 9.27
C ALA A 198 -26.16 3.64 7.75
N ALA A 199 -26.49 4.85 7.31
CA ALA A 199 -26.63 5.22 5.90
C ALA A 199 -25.30 5.24 5.12
N ASP A 200 -24.16 5.30 5.80
CA ASP A 200 -22.84 5.28 5.15
C ASP A 200 -22.34 3.87 4.82
N ILE A 201 -22.88 2.83 5.48
CA ILE A 201 -22.47 1.42 5.23
C ILE A 201 -22.72 1.02 3.77
N PRO A 202 -23.91 1.24 3.17
CA PRO A 202 -24.13 0.95 1.75
C PRO A 202 -23.24 1.76 0.80
N ARG A 203 -22.82 2.97 1.21
CA ARG A 203 -21.93 3.82 0.42
C ARG A 203 -20.52 3.23 0.40
N LEU A 204 -20.03 2.71 1.53
CA LEU A 204 -18.74 2.05 1.58
C LEU A 204 -18.74 0.74 0.76
N GLN A 205 -19.80 -0.07 0.88
CA GLN A 205 -19.96 -1.27 0.04
C GLN A 205 -19.97 -0.92 -1.47
N ARG A 206 -20.52 0.24 -1.83
CA ARG A 206 -20.44 0.76 -3.20
C ARG A 206 -19.01 1.17 -3.57
N ALA A 207 -18.27 1.81 -2.66
CA ALA A 207 -16.87 2.15 -2.88
C ALA A 207 -15.99 0.90 -3.08
N GLU A 208 -16.24 -0.18 -2.35
CA GLU A 208 -15.55 -1.48 -2.55
C GLU A 208 -15.78 -2.01 -3.96
N ARG A 209 -17.03 -2.02 -4.44
CA ARG A 209 -17.34 -2.43 -5.83
C ARG A 209 -16.65 -1.56 -6.87
N ILE A 210 -16.66 -0.23 -6.68
CA ILE A 210 -15.96 0.71 -7.57
C ILE A 210 -14.45 0.48 -7.51
N THR A 211 -13.89 0.14 -6.35
CA THR A 211 -12.47 -0.19 -6.19
C THR A 211 -12.11 -1.37 -7.09
N ASP A 212 -12.91 -2.43 -7.05
CA ASP A 212 -12.68 -3.61 -7.88
C ASP A 212 -12.88 -3.33 -9.37
N GLU A 213 -13.84 -2.48 -9.74
CA GLU A 213 -14.02 -1.99 -11.12
C GLU A 213 -12.81 -1.18 -11.61
N MET A 214 -12.26 -0.28 -10.77
CA MET A 214 -11.06 0.51 -11.08
C MET A 214 -9.82 -0.36 -11.21
N GLN A 215 -9.73 -1.49 -10.50
CA GLN A 215 -8.64 -2.45 -10.64
C GLN A 215 -8.82 -3.42 -11.81
N ALA A 216 -10.03 -3.58 -12.36
CA ALA A 216 -10.28 -4.56 -13.41
C ALA A 216 -9.37 -4.38 -14.65
N PRO A 217 -9.07 -3.16 -15.15
CA PRO A 217 -8.14 -2.97 -16.27
C PRO A 217 -6.73 -3.52 -16.01
N LEU A 218 -6.25 -3.46 -14.76
CA LEU A 218 -4.96 -4.02 -14.35
C LEU A 218 -4.96 -5.55 -14.58
N TYR A 219 -5.96 -6.25 -14.05
CA TYR A 219 -6.04 -7.71 -14.14
C TYR A 219 -6.51 -8.21 -15.51
N ALA A 220 -7.07 -7.35 -16.36
CA ALA A 220 -7.39 -7.67 -17.75
C ALA A 220 -6.12 -7.98 -18.58
N GLN A 221 -4.95 -7.51 -18.14
CA GLN A 221 -3.66 -7.77 -18.82
C GLN A 221 -3.23 -9.23 -18.75
N LEU A 222 -3.74 -10.00 -17.79
CA LEU A 222 -3.48 -11.43 -17.68
C LEU A 222 -4.55 -12.24 -18.42
N THR A 223 -4.18 -13.39 -18.94
CA THR A 223 -5.15 -14.39 -19.41
C THR A 223 -5.95 -14.98 -18.24
N HIS A 224 -7.04 -15.71 -18.53
CA HIS A 224 -7.78 -16.42 -17.47
C HIS A 224 -6.88 -17.36 -16.67
N ARG A 225 -6.05 -18.15 -17.36
CA ARG A 225 -5.10 -19.07 -16.73
C ARG A 225 -4.09 -18.33 -15.85
N GLN A 226 -3.49 -17.25 -16.36
CA GLN A 226 -2.53 -16.44 -15.60
C GLN A 226 -3.18 -15.78 -14.37
N ARG A 227 -4.44 -15.37 -14.44
CA ARG A 227 -5.16 -14.85 -13.25
C ARG A 227 -5.33 -15.90 -12.15
N THR A 228 -5.65 -17.14 -12.53
CA THR A 228 -5.72 -18.27 -11.58
C THR A 228 -4.36 -18.58 -10.98
N GLU A 229 -3.31 -18.63 -11.81
CA GLU A 229 -1.94 -18.85 -11.35
C GLU A 229 -1.46 -17.73 -10.42
N PHE A 230 -1.73 -16.47 -10.77
CA PHE A 230 -1.40 -15.31 -9.95
C PHE A 230 -2.05 -15.36 -8.57
N ALA A 231 -3.34 -15.69 -8.50
CA ALA A 231 -4.04 -15.83 -7.22
C ALA A 231 -3.42 -16.92 -6.34
N ARG A 232 -3.09 -18.09 -6.91
CA ARG A 232 -2.42 -19.18 -6.18
C ARG A 232 -1.03 -18.78 -5.69
N LEU A 233 -0.26 -18.01 -6.47
CA LEU A 233 1.07 -17.54 -6.09
C LEU A 233 0.99 -16.50 -4.98
N VAL A 234 0.02 -15.59 -5.03
CA VAL A 234 -0.23 -14.63 -3.95
C VAL A 234 -0.57 -15.38 -2.67
N GLU A 235 -1.51 -16.32 -2.72
CA GLU A 235 -1.88 -17.15 -1.56
C GLU A 235 -0.66 -17.88 -0.97
N ALA A 236 0.18 -18.50 -1.82
CA ALA A 236 1.37 -19.20 -1.36
C ALA A 236 2.44 -18.27 -0.77
N LEU A 237 2.60 -17.06 -1.34
CA LEU A 237 3.58 -16.07 -0.92
C LEU A 237 3.22 -15.42 0.42
N THR A 238 1.92 -15.25 0.68
CA THR A 238 1.39 -14.57 1.88
C THR A 238 0.80 -15.55 2.89
N ALA A 239 1.11 -16.84 2.77
CA ALA A 239 0.69 -17.83 3.76
C ALA A 239 1.45 -17.58 5.08
N PRO A 240 0.79 -17.72 6.24
CA PRO A 240 1.41 -17.52 7.55
C PRO A 240 2.44 -18.58 7.92
#